data_AF-A0A453CTV9-F1
#
_entry.id   AF-A0A453CTV9-F1
#
_cell.length_a   1.000
_cell.length_b   1.000
_cell.length_c   1.000
_cell.angle_alpha   90.00
_cell.angle_beta   90.00
_cell.angle_gamma   90.00
#
_symmetry.space_group_name_H-M   'P 1'
#
loop_
_entity.id
_entity.type
_entity.pdbx_description
1 polymer ?
#
loop_
_entity_poly.entity_id
_entity_poly.type
_entity_poly.pdbx_seq_one_letter_code
_entity_poly.pdbx_strand_id
1 'polypeptide(L)' 'FMRHPGYSGFLLWAVGTQVMLCNPVSTVVFALVLWRFFARRIPYEEFFLRQFFGSQYEEYARKVHSGLPFIN' A
#
# COMPACT_ATOMS: atom_id res chain seq x y z
N PHE A 1 10.47 1.06 8.89
CA PHE A 1 10.81 0.53 7.55
C PHE A 1 9.77 0.86 6.49
N MET A 2 8.47 0.97 6.76
CA MET A 2 7.45 1.35 5.76
C MET A 2 6.29 2.09 6.45
N ARG A 3 5.59 3.02 5.78
CA ARG A 3 4.44 3.76 6.39
C ARG A 3 3.22 2.87 6.57
N HIS A 4 2.96 1.96 5.62
CA HIS A 4 1.80 1.08 5.66
C HIS A 4 2.19 -0.40 5.54
N PRO A 5 2.80 -1.00 6.58
CA PRO A 5 3.22 -2.41 6.53
C PRO A 5 2.04 -3.37 6.33
N GLY A 6 0.85 -3.02 6.83
CA GLY A 6 -0.38 -3.81 6.62
C GLY A 6 -0.80 -3.90 5.15
N TYR A 7 -0.56 -2.86 4.34
CA TYR A 7 -0.92 -2.86 2.92
C TYR A 7 0.02 -3.73 2.10
N SER A 8 1.33 -3.68 2.39
CA SER A 8 2.30 -4.59 1.78
C SER A 8 2.00 -6.05 2.14
N GLY A 9 1.66 -6.32 3.40
CA GLY A 9 1.25 -7.65 3.85
C GLY A 9 -0.04 -8.13 3.19
N PHE A 10 -1.05 -7.26 3.05
CA PHE A 10 -2.30 -7.59 2.38
C PHE A 10 -2.10 -7.90 0.89
N LEU A 11 -1.25 -7.13 0.20
CA LEU A 11 -0.92 -7.38 -1.19
C LEU A 11 -0.22 -8.74 -1.35
N LEU A 12 0.76 -9.04 -0.50
CA LEU A 12 1.47 -10.32 -0.51
C LEU A 12 0.52 -11.49 -0.22
N TRP A 13 -0.37 -11.32 0.77
CA TRP A 13 -1.37 -12.32 1.11
C TRP A 13 -2.34 -12.56 -0.04
N ALA A 14 -2.92 -11.52 -0.62
CA ALA A 14 -3.87 -11.63 -1.72
C ALA A 14 -3.23 -12.30 -2.96
N VAL A 15 -2.03 -11.87 -3.34
CA VAL A 15 -1.26 -12.51 -4.43
C VAL A 15 -0.95 -13.97 -4.09
N GLY A 16 -0.53 -14.27 -2.86
CA GLY A 16 -0.24 -15.62 -2.39
C GLY A 16 -1.44 -16.56 -2.50
N THR A 17 -2.66 -16.09 -2.20
CA THR A 17 -3.87 -16.92 -2.39
C THR A 17 -4.11 -17.29 -3.84
N GLN A 18 -3.87 -16.35 -4.78
CA GLN A 18 -4.06 -16.59 -6.21
C GLN A 18 -2.97 -17.50 -6.80
N VAL A 19 -1.74 -17.39 -6.29
CA VAL A 19 -0.64 -18.30 -6.63
C VAL A 19 -0.92 -19.71 -6.13
N MET A 20 -1.47 -19.87 -4.91
CA MET A 20 -1.82 -21.19 -4.35
C MET A 20 -2.91 -21.90 -5.18
N LEU A 21 -3.81 -21.14 -5.81
CA LEU A 21 -4.83 -21.64 -6.74
C LEU A 21 -4.30 -21.90 -8.16
N CYS A 22 -2.99 -21.73 -8.39
CA CYS A 22 -2.34 -21.88 -9.69
C CYS A 22 -3.01 -21.06 -10.82
N ASN A 23 -3.53 -19.87 -10.50
CA ASN A 23 -4.18 -19.00 -11.48
C ASN A 23 -3.30 -17.77 -11.79
N PRO A 24 -2.37 -17.87 -12.77
CA PRO A 24 -1.38 -16.83 -13.03
C PRO A 24 -2.03 -15.53 -13.56
N VAL A 25 -3.11 -15.64 -14.33
CA VAL A 25 -3.83 -14.47 -14.87
C VAL A 25 -4.53 -13.72 -13.74
N SER A 26 -5.28 -14.42 -12.89
CA SER A 26 -5.95 -13.81 -11.74
C SER A 26 -4.95 -13.19 -10.77
N THR A 27 -3.77 -13.80 -10.60
CA THR A 27 -2.69 -13.25 -9.76
C THR A 27 -2.24 -11.87 -10.23
N VAL A 28 -1.99 -11.70 -11.53
CA VAL A 28 -1.57 -10.40 -12.10
C VAL A 28 -2.70 -9.37 -12.01
N VAL A 29 -3.93 -9.77 -12.31
CA VAL A 29 -5.11 -8.87 -12.22
C VAL A 29 -5.31 -8.41 -10.77
N PHE A 30 -5.28 -9.31 -9.80
CA PHE A 30 -5.41 -8.97 -8.38
C PHE A 30 -4.29 -8.05 -7.91
N ALA A 31 -3.03 -8.34 -8.29
CA ALA A 31 -1.89 -7.50 -7.94
C ALA A 31 -2.08 -6.06 -8.46
N LEU A 32 -2.46 -5.90 -9.73
CA LEU A 32 -2.68 -4.59 -10.36
C LEU A 32 -3.87 -3.84 -9.74
N VAL A 33 -4.99 -4.52 -9.52
CA VAL A 33 -6.21 -3.91 -8.94
C VAL A 33 -5.93 -3.46 -7.51
N LEU A 34 -5.32 -4.30 -6.69
CA LEU A 34 -4.95 -3.96 -5.30
C LEU A 34 -3.93 -2.84 -5.26
N TRP A 35 -2.90 -2.91 -6.11
CA TRP A 35 -1.90 -1.85 -6.21
C TRP A 35 -2.57 -0.50 -6.55
N ARG A 36 -3.46 -0.48 -7.54
CA ARG A 36 -4.20 0.73 -7.95
C ARG A 36 -5.18 1.22 -6.89
N PHE A 37 -5.80 0.31 -6.13
CA PHE A 37 -6.66 0.64 -4.99
C PHE A 37 -5.85 1.32 -3.88
N PHE A 38 -4.71 0.76 -3.49
CA PHE A 38 -3.84 1.35 -2.49
C PHE A 38 -3.23 2.67 -2.96
N ALA A 39 -2.87 2.79 -4.24
CA ALA A 39 -2.37 4.03 -4.84
C ALA A 39 -3.35 5.20 -4.70
N ARG A 40 -4.66 4.93 -4.75
CA ARG A 40 -5.68 5.97 -4.51
C ARG A 40 -6.00 6.18 -3.03
N ARG A 41 -5.96 5.11 -2.23
CA ARG A 41 -6.34 5.17 -0.81
C ARG A 41 -5.28 5.84 0.06
N ILE A 42 -4.01 5.52 -0.15
CA ILE A 42 -2.89 6.04 0.65
C ILE A 42 -2.85 7.58 0.68
N PRO A 43 -2.87 8.32 -0.44
CA PRO A 43 -2.84 9.80 -0.38
C PRO A 43 -4.06 10.39 0.34
N TYR A 44 -5.22 9.73 0.25
CA TYR A 44 -6.41 10.15 0.99
C TYR A 44 -6.23 9.94 2.49
N GLU A 45 -5.72 8.78 2.91
CA GLU A 45 -5.41 8.49 4.32
C GLU A 45 -4.33 9.43 4.88
N GLU A 46 -3.29 9.72 4.09
CA GLU A 46 -2.25 10.67 4.44
C GLU A 46 -2.76 12.08 4.61
N PHE A 47 -3.74 12.50 3.81
CA PHE A 47 -4.37 13.80 3.96
C PHE A 47 -4.99 13.94 5.37
N PHE A 48 -5.74 12.93 5.82
CA PHE A 48 -6.29 12.94 7.19
C PHE A 48 -5.20 12.83 8.24
N LEU A 49 -4.18 11.98 8.06
CA LEU A 49 -3.07 11.85 9.00
C LEU A 49 -2.30 13.16 9.15
N ARG A 50 -2.07 13.90 8.06
CA ARG A 50 -1.48 15.25 8.11
C ARG A 50 -2.40 16.24 8.81
N GLN A 51 -3.71 16.13 8.67
CA GLN A 51 -4.66 16.97 9.41
C GLN A 51 -4.66 16.67 10.91
N PHE A 52 -4.54 15.40 11.31
CA PHE A 52 -4.55 14.98 12.72
C PHE A 52 -3.21 15.23 13.43
N PHE A 53 -2.09 14.95 12.77
CA PHE A 53 -0.74 14.96 13.37
C PHE A 53 0.14 16.12 12.88
N GLY A 54 -0.29 16.86 11.85
CA GLY A 54 0.40 18.05 11.35
C GLY A 54 1.84 17.78 10.91
N SER A 55 2.75 18.61 11.40
CA SER A 55 4.18 18.59 11.06
C SER A 55 4.89 17.30 11.49
N GLN A 56 4.41 16.63 12.54
CA GLN A 56 5.00 15.37 13.02
C GLN A 56 4.86 14.26 11.98
N TYR A 57 3.71 14.20 11.30
CA TYR A 57 3.50 13.23 10.22
C TYR A 57 4.34 13.57 8.99
N GLU A 58 4.54 14.84 8.71
CA GLU A 58 5.36 15.30 7.57
C GLU A 58 6.85 14.95 7.74
N GLU A 59 7.38 15.09 8.95
CA GLU A 59 8.73 14.61 9.28
C GLU A 59 8.84 13.09 9.21
N TYR A 60 7.80 12.38 9.67
CA TYR A 60 7.75 10.92 9.58
C TYR A 60 7.69 10.42 8.13
N ALA A 61 6.83 11.02 7.29
CA ALA A 61 6.65 10.66 5.90
C ALA A 61 7.91 10.91 5.05
N ARG A 62 8.74 11.89 5.42
CA ARG A 62 10.05 12.13 4.80
C ARG A 62 11.10 11.08 5.14
N LYS A 63 11.00 10.44 6.30
CA LYS A 63 11.97 9.42 6.76
C LYS A 63 11.57 8.00 6.33
N VAL A 64 10.29 7.78 6.01
CA VAL A 64 9.74 6.44 5.79
C VAL A 64 8.95 6.39 4.48
N HIS A 65 9.34 5.47 3.61
CA HIS A 65 8.64 5.17 2.35
C HIS A 65 7.31 4.46 2.58
N SER A 66 6.36 4.62 1.67
CA SER A 66 4.99 4.08 1.76
C SER A 66 4.93 2.56 2.01
N GLY A 67 5.87 1.80 1.44
CA GLY A 67 5.90 0.33 1.46
C GLY A 67 5.35 -0.34 0.20
N LEU A 68 4.83 0.45 -0.75
CA LEU A 68 4.37 -0.02 -2.05
C LEU A 68 5.18 0.64 -3.16
N PRO A 69 5.61 -0.12 -4.19
CA PRO A 69 6.36 0.44 -5.30
C PRO A 69 5.51 1.50 -6.02
N PHE A 70 6.12 2.62 -6.42
CA PHE A 70 5.48 3.73 -7.14
C PHE A 70 4.42 4.56 -6.36
N ILE A 71 4.39 4.48 -5.03
CA ILE A 71 3.53 5.34 -4.18
C ILE A 71 4.44 6.09 -3.21
N ASN A 72 4.44 7.43 -3.26
CA ASN A 72 5.27 8.30 -2.41
C ASN A 72 4.42 9.09 -1.43
#